data_AF-A0A4Y1ZIG0-F1
#
_entry.id   AF-A0A4Y1ZIG0-F1
#
_cell.length_a   1.000
_cell.length_b   1.000
_cell.length_c   1.000
_cell.angle_alpha   90.00
_cell.angle_beta   90.00
_cell.angle_gamma   90.00
#
_symmetry.space_group_name_H-M   'P 1'
#
loop_
_entity.id
_entity.type
_entity.pdbx_description
1 polymer ?
#
loop_
_entity_poly.entity_id
_entity_poly.type
_entity_poly.pdbx_seq_one_letter_code
_entity_poly.pdbx_strand_id
1 'polypeptide(L)'
;MYGHQFYHASIHEKVKFLNQQLADKKSFNAICEENFLDPEDVKTEMRRKGYYYFRELNWFVHISNLNHEDTDYSDRTVVNSESS
;
A
#
# COMPACT_ATOMS: atom_id res chain seq x y z
N MET A 1 -14.61 -6.76 13.91
CA MET A 1 -15.31 -5.77 13.04
C MET A 1 -15.74 -6.54 11.81
N TYR A 2 -17.00 -6.45 11.35
CA TYR A 2 -17.45 -7.24 10.21
C TYR A 2 -16.61 -6.87 8.98
N GLY A 3 -15.98 -7.85 8.31
CA GLY A 3 -15.03 -7.63 7.21
C GLY A 3 -15.52 -6.66 6.13
N HIS A 4 -16.84 -6.53 5.95
CA HIS A 4 -17.46 -5.53 5.08
C HIS A 4 -17.10 -4.07 5.44
N GLN A 5 -17.05 -3.73 6.74
CA GLN A 5 -16.67 -2.39 7.21
C GLN A 5 -15.19 -2.11 6.95
N PHE A 6 -14.34 -3.16 6.98
CA PHE A 6 -12.94 -3.02 6.66
C PHE A 6 -12.77 -2.54 5.22
N TYR A 7 -13.41 -3.18 4.23
CA TYR A 7 -13.24 -2.81 2.83
C TYR A 7 -13.70 -1.40 2.47
N HIS A 8 -14.67 -0.83 3.20
CA HIS A 8 -15.12 0.55 3.02
C HIS A 8 -14.24 1.60 3.71
N ALA A 9 -13.38 1.21 4.64
CA ALA A 9 -12.49 2.13 5.33
C ALA A 9 -11.40 2.69 4.40
N SER A 10 -10.86 3.86 4.74
CA SER A 10 -9.72 4.41 4.01
C SER A 10 -8.48 3.53 4.19
N ILE A 11 -7.55 3.57 3.22
CA ILE A 11 -6.31 2.78 3.31
C ILE A 11 -5.52 3.10 4.59
N HIS A 12 -5.52 4.35 5.02
CA HIS A 12 -4.83 4.79 6.24
C HIS A 12 -5.43 4.15 7.48
N GLU A 13 -6.77 4.09 7.58
CA GLU A 13 -7.47 3.43 8.68
C GLU A 13 -7.23 1.92 8.67
N LYS A 14 -7.27 1.29 7.49
CA LYS A 14 -6.99 -0.14 7.34
C LYS A 14 -5.58 -0.49 7.83
N VAL A 15 -4.56 0.26 7.40
CA VAL A 15 -3.17 0.05 7.81
C VAL A 15 -2.99 0.29 9.31
N LYS A 16 -3.62 1.35 9.86
CA LYS A 16 -3.59 1.63 11.29
C LYS A 16 -4.18 0.47 12.11
N PHE A 17 -5.35 -0.02 11.71
CA PHE A 17 -6.00 -1.16 12.35
C PHE A 17 -5.13 -2.41 12.30
N LEU A 18 -4.63 -2.78 11.11
CA LEU A 18 -3.80 -3.96 10.94
C LEU A 18 -2.53 -3.87 11.79
N ASN A 19 -1.83 -2.74 11.77
CA ASN A 19 -0.60 -2.56 12.54
C ASN A 19 -0.85 -2.56 14.07
N GLN A 20 -1.99 -2.03 14.53
CA GLN A 20 -2.38 -2.14 15.94
C GLN A 20 -2.58 -3.60 16.36
N GLN A 21 -3.32 -4.38 15.55
CA GLN A 21 -3.56 -5.80 15.83
C GLN A 21 -2.27 -6.64 15.75
N LEU A 22 -1.37 -6.29 14.82
CA LEU A 22 -0.07 -6.96 14.67
C LEU A 22 0.90 -6.63 15.82
N ALA A 23 0.78 -5.45 16.44
CA ALA A 23 1.56 -5.07 17.62
C ALA A 23 1.25 -5.97 18.82
N ASP A 24 0.02 -6.47 18.93
CA ASP A 24 -0.40 -7.46 19.93
C ASP A 24 0.14 -8.89 19.67
N LYS A 25 1.15 -9.01 18.79
CA LYS A 25 1.81 -10.27 18.38
C LYS A 25 0.88 -11.30 17.73
N LYS A 26 -0.29 -10.89 17.25
CA LYS A 26 -1.12 -11.74 16.38
C LYS A 26 -0.45 -11.87 15.02
N SER A 27 -0.56 -13.05 14.41
CA SER A 27 -0.15 -13.24 13.02
C SER A 27 -1.14 -12.55 12.08
N PHE A 28 -0.66 -12.06 10.95
CA PHE A 28 -1.54 -11.46 9.93
C PHE A 28 -2.70 -12.38 9.54
N ASN A 29 -2.43 -13.68 9.34
CA ASN A 29 -3.46 -14.66 9.00
C ASN A 29 -4.54 -14.79 10.08
N ALA A 30 -4.15 -14.79 11.37
CA ALA A 30 -5.11 -14.83 12.47
C ALA A 30 -5.98 -13.56 12.52
N ILE A 31 -5.40 -12.39 12.24
CA ILE A 31 -6.16 -11.13 12.17
C ILE A 31 -7.18 -11.18 11.02
N CYS A 32 -6.78 -11.71 9.87
CA CYS A 32 -7.66 -11.91 8.73
C CYS A 32 -8.82 -12.86 9.07
N GLU A 33 -8.52 -14.01 9.68
CA GLU A 33 -9.53 -15.00 10.09
C GLU A 33 -10.54 -14.42 11.09
N GLU A 34 -10.07 -13.74 12.14
CA GLU A 34 -10.92 -13.10 13.15
C GLU A 34 -11.86 -12.02 12.58
N ASN A 35 -11.47 -11.40 11.46
CA ASN A 35 -12.21 -10.31 10.83
C ASN A 35 -12.89 -10.73 9.51
N PHE A 36 -12.89 -12.02 9.18
CA PHE A 36 -13.44 -12.56 7.94
C PHE A 36 -12.90 -11.85 6.68
N LEU A 37 -11.58 -11.65 6.65
CA LEU A 37 -10.86 -11.04 5.54
C LEU A 37 -10.06 -12.10 4.79
N ASP A 38 -9.98 -11.95 3.47
CA ASP A 38 -9.04 -12.73 2.67
C ASP A 38 -7.64 -12.10 2.75
N PRO A 39 -6.60 -12.82 3.21
CA PRO A 39 -5.27 -12.28 3.39
C PRO A 39 -4.60 -11.86 2.07
N GLU A 40 -4.89 -12.54 0.96
CA GLU A 40 -4.35 -12.21 -0.36
C GLU A 40 -5.04 -10.99 -0.96
N ASP A 41 -6.35 -10.84 -0.77
CA ASP A 41 -7.07 -9.63 -1.17
C ASP A 41 -6.56 -8.40 -0.42
N VAL A 42 -6.39 -8.51 0.90
CA VAL A 42 -5.87 -7.41 1.72
C VAL A 42 -4.45 -7.04 1.28
N LYS A 43 -3.55 -8.01 1.08
CA LYS A 43 -2.20 -7.73 0.58
C LYS A 43 -2.23 -7.08 -0.81
N THR A 44 -3.11 -7.53 -1.70
CA THR A 44 -3.24 -7.00 -3.05
C THR A 44 -3.72 -5.55 -3.03
N GLU A 45 -4.72 -5.24 -2.21
CA GLU A 45 -5.20 -3.88 -2.03
C GLU A 45 -4.12 -2.96 -1.44
N MET A 46 -3.43 -3.42 -0.39
CA MET A 46 -2.35 -2.71 0.26
C MET A 46 -1.21 -2.40 -0.72
N ARG A 47 -0.83 -3.39 -1.53
CA ARG A 47 0.24 -3.26 -2.54
C ARG A 47 -0.10 -2.21 -3.60
N ARG A 48 -1.36 -2.13 -4.06
CA ARG A 48 -1.82 -1.08 -4.98
C ARG A 48 -1.68 0.34 -4.43
N LYS A 49 -1.53 0.47 -3.10
CA LYS A 49 -1.35 1.74 -2.40
C LYS A 49 0.06 1.91 -1.83
N GLY A 50 1.01 1.06 -2.24
CA GLY A 50 2.41 1.14 -1.81
C GLY A 50 2.69 0.54 -0.42
N TYR A 51 1.73 -0.17 0.18
CA TYR A 51 1.92 -0.84 1.47
C TYR A 51 2.28 -2.32 1.29
N TYR A 52 3.29 -2.77 2.04
CA TYR A 52 3.79 -4.14 2.00
C TYR A 52 3.85 -4.73 3.39
N TYR A 53 3.38 -5.98 3.53
CA TYR A 53 3.50 -6.74 4.77
C TYR A 53 4.88 -7.39 4.88
N PHE A 54 5.61 -7.06 5.93
CA PHE A 54 6.89 -7.67 6.28
C PHE A 54 6.69 -8.63 7.44
N ARG A 55 6.84 -9.94 7.18
CA ARG A 55 6.66 -10.98 8.21
C ARG A 55 7.66 -10.83 9.36
N GLU A 56 8.89 -10.44 9.07
CA GLU A 56 9.96 -10.26 10.07
C GLU A 56 9.65 -9.14 11.06
N LEU A 57 9.04 -8.06 10.56
CA LEU A 57 8.59 -6.93 11.39
C LEU A 57 7.19 -7.14 11.96
N ASN A 58 6.47 -8.14 11.45
CA ASN A 58 5.04 -8.32 11.62
C ASN A 58 4.28 -7.00 11.40
N TRP A 59 4.54 -6.30 10.30
CA TRP A 59 4.05 -4.92 10.12
C TRP A 59 3.80 -4.58 8.64
N PHE A 60 2.84 -3.68 8.38
CA PHE A 60 2.62 -3.08 7.06
C PHE A 60 3.35 -1.74 6.93
N VAL A 61 4.29 -1.66 5.99
CA VAL A 61 5.14 -0.49 5.77
C VAL A 61 4.82 0.15 4.42
N HIS A 62 4.75 1.47 4.37
CA HIS A 62 4.62 2.23 3.13
C HIS A 62 5.98 2.39 2.46
N ILE A 63 6.08 1.97 1.20
CA ILE A 63 7.29 2.15 0.40
C ILE A 63 7.00 3.24 -0.63
N SER A 64 7.47 4.45 -0.34
CA SER A 64 7.25 5.65 -1.16
C SER A 64 8.08 5.71 -2.45
N ASN A 65 8.98 4.73 -2.69
CA ASN A 65 9.97 4.74 -3.77
C ASN A 65 9.86 3.54 -4.73
N LEU A 66 8.64 3.11 -5.05
CA LEU A 66 8.42 2.52 -6.37
C LEU A 66 8.11 3.68 -7.29
N ASN A 67 9.15 4.39 -7.71
CA ASN A 67 9.07 5.23 -8.89
C ASN A 67 8.63 4.31 -10.02
N HIS A 68 7.34 4.35 -10.35
CA HIS A 68 7.00 4.36 -11.76
C HIS A 68 7.63 5.66 -12.25
N GLU A 69 8.90 5.57 -12.66
CA GLU A 69 9.39 6.45 -13.70
C GLU A 69 8.49 6.16 -14.90
N ASP A 70 7.32 6.80 -14.93
CA ASP A 70 6.74 7.28 -16.17
C ASP A 70 7.82 8.19 -16.75
N THR A 71 8.72 7.54 -17.49
CA THR A 71 9.67 8.18 -18.36
C THR A 71 8.81 8.75 -19.49
N ASP A 72 8.20 9.91 -19.23
CA ASP A 72 7.70 10.77 -20.30
C ASP A 72 8.95 11.33 -21.01
N TYR A 73 9.42 10.53 -21.98
CA TYR A 73 10.43 10.90 -22.96
C TYR A 73 9.74 11.61 -24.13
N SER A 74 9.00 12.67 -23.85
CA SER A 74 8.36 13.53 -24.85
C SER A 74 8.20 14.92 -24.23
N ASP A 75 9.20 15.80 -24.27
CA ASP A 75 9.40 16.62 -25.46
C ASP A 75 10.70 17.41 -25.27
N ARG A 76 11.78 16.98 -25.95
CA ARG A 76 12.91 17.85 -26.22
C ARG A 76 12.53 18.71 -27.43
N THR A 77 11.86 19.82 -27.21
CA THR A 77 11.98 20.97 -28.12
C THR A 77 12.78 22.06 -27.43
N VAL A 78 14.11 21.89 -27.45
CA VAL A 78 15.03 23.02 -27.38
C VAL A 78 14.82 23.81 -28.66
N VAL A 79 13.94 24.79 -28.62
CA VAL A 79 13.85 25.80 -29.69
C VAL A 79 14.98 26.79 -29.45
N ASN A 80 16.17 26.46 -29.94
CA ASN A 80 17.20 27.44 -30.22
C ASN A 80 16.63 28.43 -31.24
N SER A 81 16.17 29.57 -30.77
CA SER A 81 15.99 30.75 -31.62
C SER A 81 17.23 31.60 -31.45
N GLU A 82 18.28 31.25 -32.20
CA GLU A 82 19.31 32.21 -32.57
C GLU A 82 18.75 33.15 -33.66
N SER A 83 19.38 34.33 -33.75
CA SER A 83 19.26 35.35 -34.81
C SER A 83 18.11 36.35 -34.61
N SER A 84 18.30 37.68 -34.67
CA SER A 84 19.46 38.54 -34.91
C SER A 84 19.05 39.98 -34.55
#